data_AF-A0A4V0NGA2-F1
#
_entry.id   AF-A0A4V0NGA2-F1
#
_cell.length_a   1.000
_cell.length_b   1.000
_cell.length_c   1.000
_cell.angle_alpha   90.00
_cell.angle_beta   90.00
_cell.angle_gamma   90.00
#
_symmetry.space_group_name_H-M   'P 1'
#
loop_
_entity.id
_entity.type
_entity.pdbx_description
1 polymer ?
#
loop_
_entity_poly.entity_id
_entity_poly.type
_entity_poly.pdbx_seq_one_letter_code
_entity_poly.pdbx_strand_id
1 'polypeptide(L)'
;MGGNKDRKSGAKDAKAGKRDGANDTKAGKRDGAKAAKAGKRDGAKDAKAGKRDGAKAAKAGKKEARSARKRDRAGVDPAALIAEARADAFTDEAPERAFAHFRPLAERVPAADLPVFTGQPLLMRANVRAALDALDPHLPAAVSALREPRLKEVFELPALVMALDFSAARVPVATLSAGDIDRMLAEGAPWRELMLTYLEVASHPLLGLLPRERVAAVRAGAGKLDKARDFVALPGLFAEFAGALAGKHPFPADKLDLLATLGGALVQQVRPGNAVAAVPKRTGESILRDQLAALVAERYDHLQVLAAVALGKRKADELLPALRAAVALGSNGAATAPEDAPESAPAEAPGGAPAEMTDG
;
A
#
# COMPACT_ATOMS: atom_id res chain seq x y z
N MET A 1 -46.22 -27.96 45.48
CA MET A 1 -46.30 -27.27 46.79
C MET A 1 -44.89 -26.93 47.23
N GLY A 2 -44.63 -25.64 47.49
CA GLY A 2 -43.52 -25.06 48.26
C GLY A 2 -42.09 -25.39 47.80
N GLY A 3 -41.17 -24.46 47.66
CA GLY A 3 -41.09 -23.13 48.22
C GLY A 3 -39.61 -22.80 48.41
N ASN A 4 -39.16 -21.80 47.67
CA ASN A 4 -37.86 -21.14 47.83
C ASN A 4 -37.70 -20.56 49.26
N LYS A 5 -36.49 -20.58 49.82
CA LYS A 5 -35.98 -19.71 50.92
C LYS A 5 -34.51 -20.08 51.19
N ASP A 6 -33.55 -19.29 50.72
CA ASP A 6 -32.98 -18.10 51.38
C ASP A 6 -32.36 -18.36 52.77
N ARG A 7 -31.03 -18.23 52.84
CA ARG A 7 -30.35 -17.62 53.99
C ARG A 7 -29.45 -16.48 53.54
N LYS A 8 -29.71 -15.35 54.17
CA LYS A 8 -29.18 -13.99 54.01
C LYS A 8 -28.36 -13.66 55.26
N SER A 9 -27.25 -12.94 55.11
CA SER A 9 -26.71 -11.89 56.01
C SER A 9 -25.27 -11.58 55.63
N GLY A 10 -24.76 -10.36 55.55
CA GLY A 10 -25.25 -8.97 55.64
C GLY A 10 -24.20 -8.10 54.92
N ALA A 11 -24.51 -7.05 54.16
CA ALA A 11 -25.11 -5.75 54.49
C ALA A 11 -24.21 -4.83 55.34
N LYS A 12 -23.70 -3.77 54.70
CA LYS A 12 -23.69 -2.33 55.10
C LYS A 12 -22.96 -1.54 53.99
N ASP A 13 -23.63 -0.73 53.16
CA ASP A 13 -24.11 0.66 53.40
C ASP A 13 -22.94 1.62 53.71
N ALA A 14 -22.74 2.81 53.13
CA ALA A 14 -23.59 3.83 52.49
C ALA A 14 -22.67 4.71 51.59
N LYS A 15 -23.05 5.20 50.40
CA LYS A 15 -24.02 6.25 49.98
C LYS A 15 -23.63 7.71 50.31
N ALA A 16 -23.54 8.47 49.20
CA ALA A 16 -23.87 9.89 48.97
C ALA A 16 -22.89 11.02 49.37
N GLY A 17 -22.75 11.98 48.45
CA GLY A 17 -22.23 13.32 48.77
C GLY A 17 -21.90 14.20 47.55
N LYS A 18 -22.91 14.67 46.83
CA LYS A 18 -22.86 15.79 45.87
C LYS A 18 -22.56 17.11 46.61
N ARG A 19 -21.72 18.00 46.07
CA ARG A 19 -21.88 19.48 46.19
C ARG A 19 -20.87 20.27 45.35
N ASP A 20 -21.41 21.33 44.77
CA ASP A 20 -20.78 22.44 44.04
C ASP A 20 -19.83 23.29 44.91
N GLY A 21 -18.96 24.06 44.28
CA GLY A 21 -18.29 25.19 44.93
C GLY A 21 -17.00 25.65 44.27
N ALA A 22 -17.07 26.78 43.56
CA ALA A 22 -15.94 27.65 43.27
C ALA A 22 -15.29 28.16 44.58
N ASN A 23 -13.96 28.35 44.61
CA ASN A 23 -13.39 29.70 44.78
C ASN A 23 -11.85 29.75 44.67
N ASP A 24 -11.39 30.86 44.08
CA ASP A 24 -10.20 31.67 44.38
C ASP A 24 -9.03 31.11 45.23
N THR A 25 -7.83 31.26 44.67
CA THR A 25 -6.70 31.82 45.45
C THR A 25 -5.98 32.90 44.65
N LYS A 26 -6.03 34.11 45.19
CA LYS A 26 -5.29 35.31 44.80
C LYS A 26 -4.20 35.58 45.84
N ALA A 27 -3.11 36.20 45.36
CA ALA A 27 -2.33 37.26 46.03
C ALA A 27 -0.91 36.94 46.57
N GLY A 28 0.03 37.65 45.94
CA GLY A 28 1.22 38.31 46.51
C GLY A 28 1.93 38.99 45.32
N LYS A 29 1.71 40.26 44.94
CA LYS A 29 1.99 41.56 45.62
C LYS A 29 3.47 41.62 46.07
N ARG A 30 4.34 42.49 45.55
CA ARG A 30 4.39 43.97 45.64
C ARG A 30 5.48 44.47 44.64
N ASP A 31 5.24 45.49 43.82
CA ASP A 31 5.25 46.96 44.02
C ASP A 31 6.64 47.63 43.96
N GLY A 32 6.71 48.72 43.16
CA GLY A 32 7.76 49.76 43.19
C GLY A 32 8.27 50.15 41.78
N ALA A 33 7.62 51.04 41.01
CA ALA A 33 7.66 52.52 41.08
C ALA A 33 9.07 53.11 40.80
N LYS A 34 9.33 54.22 40.10
CA LYS A 34 8.56 55.32 39.47
C LYS A 34 9.57 56.25 38.74
N ALA A 35 9.08 57.01 37.74
CA ALA A 35 9.55 58.34 37.26
C ALA A 35 10.94 58.44 36.58
N ALA A 36 11.23 59.32 35.60
CA ALA A 36 10.71 60.63 35.17
C ALA A 36 10.80 60.75 33.61
N LYS A 37 9.89 61.38 32.84
CA LYS A 37 9.43 62.79 32.71
C LYS A 37 10.50 63.78 32.21
N ALA A 38 10.37 64.22 30.94
CA ALA A 38 10.49 65.63 30.47
C ALA A 38 10.56 65.67 28.92
N GLY A 39 9.54 66.20 28.23
CA GLY A 39 9.62 67.47 27.48
C GLY A 39 9.52 67.17 25.98
N LYS A 40 8.92 67.94 25.08
CA LYS A 40 8.39 69.30 25.05
C LYS A 40 7.50 69.38 23.79
N ARG A 41 6.39 70.12 23.84
CA ARG A 41 5.55 70.45 22.66
C ARG A 41 6.21 71.57 21.85
N ASP A 42 5.95 71.57 20.54
CA ASP A 42 5.40 72.68 19.73
C ASP A 42 5.92 72.62 18.29
N GLY A 43 5.03 72.77 17.31
CA GLY A 43 5.40 72.93 15.90
C GLY A 43 4.33 72.42 14.93
N ALA A 44 3.64 73.35 14.28
CA ALA A 44 2.48 73.14 13.43
C ALA A 44 2.83 72.78 11.97
N LYS A 45 1.85 72.13 11.33
CA LYS A 45 1.45 72.21 9.90
C LYS A 45 2.41 71.77 8.78
N ASP A 46 1.74 71.26 7.74
CA ASP A 46 2.19 71.06 6.36
C ASP A 46 2.97 69.79 6.01
N ALA A 47 2.23 68.78 5.52
CA ALA A 47 2.46 68.12 4.23
C ALA A 47 1.54 66.89 4.08
N LYS A 48 0.32 67.14 3.62
CA LYS A 48 -0.57 66.12 3.06
C LYS A 48 -0.34 66.05 1.55
N ALA A 49 0.60 65.22 1.09
CA ALA A 49 0.64 64.74 -0.29
C ALA A 49 1.60 63.55 -0.41
N GLY A 50 1.16 62.47 -1.07
CA GLY A 50 2.09 61.47 -1.62
C GLY A 50 2.20 60.12 -0.91
N LYS A 51 1.09 59.46 -0.54
CA LYS A 51 1.11 58.00 -0.31
C LYS A 51 -0.26 57.33 -0.39
N ARG A 52 -1.00 57.53 -1.49
CA ARG A 52 -2.25 56.76 -1.76
C ARG A 52 -2.36 56.18 -3.18
N ASP A 53 -1.46 56.52 -4.10
CA ASP A 53 -1.60 56.10 -5.51
C ASP A 53 -0.95 54.74 -5.83
N GLY A 54 0.04 54.29 -5.05
CA GLY A 54 0.71 52.99 -5.28
C GLY A 54 -0.14 51.75 -4.95
N ALA A 55 -1.03 51.84 -3.95
CA ALA A 55 -1.86 50.70 -3.53
C ALA A 55 -3.08 50.49 -4.45
N LYS A 56 -3.56 51.55 -5.11
CA LYS A 56 -4.67 51.47 -6.07
C LYS A 56 -4.19 51.02 -7.45
N ALA A 57 -2.99 51.44 -7.89
CA ALA A 57 -2.37 51.00 -9.14
C ALA A 57 -1.98 49.50 -9.12
N ALA A 58 -1.44 48.98 -8.00
CA ALA A 58 -1.10 47.55 -7.89
C ALA A 58 -2.34 46.63 -7.87
N LYS A 59 -3.46 47.09 -7.30
CA LYS A 59 -4.74 46.38 -7.34
C LYS A 59 -5.44 46.51 -8.70
N ALA A 60 -5.30 47.64 -9.39
CA ALA A 60 -5.79 47.84 -10.75
C ALA A 60 -5.04 46.95 -11.75
N GLY A 61 -3.70 46.92 -11.72
CA GLY A 61 -2.89 46.07 -12.59
C GLY A 61 -3.12 44.58 -12.39
N LYS A 62 -3.36 44.10 -11.16
CA LYS A 62 -3.70 42.69 -10.90
C LYS A 62 -5.14 42.34 -11.32
N LYS A 63 -6.07 43.30 -11.28
CA LYS A 63 -7.45 43.14 -11.73
C LYS A 63 -7.57 43.24 -13.25
N GLU A 64 -6.74 44.06 -13.89
CA GLU A 64 -6.60 44.19 -15.34
C GLU A 64 -5.87 43.00 -15.96
N ALA A 65 -4.79 42.50 -15.36
CA ALA A 65 -4.15 41.25 -15.80
C ALA A 65 -5.06 40.02 -15.62
N ARG A 66 -5.87 39.96 -14.54
CA ARG A 66 -6.92 38.94 -14.37
C ARG A 66 -8.10 39.14 -15.34
N SER A 67 -8.42 40.37 -15.71
CA SER A 67 -9.50 40.73 -16.66
C SER A 67 -9.10 40.49 -18.11
N ALA A 68 -7.82 40.68 -18.45
CA ALA A 68 -7.22 40.33 -19.73
C ALA A 68 -7.18 38.80 -19.89
N ARG A 69 -6.62 38.05 -18.92
CA ARG A 69 -6.69 36.58 -18.93
C ARG A 69 -8.11 36.01 -18.91
N LYS A 70 -9.10 36.73 -18.34
CA LYS A 70 -10.52 36.32 -18.34
C LYS A 70 -11.18 36.56 -19.71
N ARG A 71 -10.70 37.54 -20.48
CA ARG A 71 -11.18 37.82 -21.84
C ARG A 71 -10.47 36.96 -22.89
N ASP A 72 -9.19 36.63 -22.69
CA ASP A 72 -8.40 35.85 -23.66
C ASP A 72 -8.79 34.37 -23.74
N ARG A 73 -9.36 33.78 -22.68
CA ARG A 73 -9.77 32.36 -22.68
C ARG A 73 -11.23 32.10 -23.04
N ALA A 74 -12.05 33.14 -23.17
CA ALA A 74 -13.47 33.00 -23.50
C ALA A 74 -13.74 32.61 -24.97
N GLY A 75 -12.69 32.37 -25.76
CA GLY A 75 -12.78 31.90 -27.15
C GLY A 75 -11.65 30.95 -27.56
N VAL A 76 -10.91 30.36 -26.60
CA VAL A 76 -9.89 29.36 -26.93
C VAL A 76 -10.59 28.03 -27.12
N ASP A 77 -10.36 27.41 -28.27
CA ASP A 77 -10.87 26.08 -28.61
C ASP A 77 -10.43 25.05 -27.55
N PRO A 78 -11.36 24.37 -26.86
CA PRO A 78 -11.04 23.30 -25.91
C PRO A 78 -10.12 22.23 -26.49
N ALA A 79 -10.26 21.90 -27.78
CA ALA A 79 -9.41 20.92 -28.43
C ALA A 79 -7.95 21.38 -28.50
N ALA A 80 -7.70 22.66 -28.79
CA ALA A 80 -6.37 23.24 -28.80
C ALA A 80 -5.72 23.21 -27.40
N LEU A 81 -6.47 23.52 -26.34
CA LEU A 81 -5.98 23.44 -24.95
C LEU A 81 -5.63 22.01 -24.54
N ILE A 82 -6.41 21.02 -24.99
CA ILE A 82 -6.13 19.60 -24.74
C ILE A 82 -4.86 19.19 -25.47
N ALA A 83 -4.72 19.54 -26.76
CA ALA A 83 -3.55 19.20 -27.56
C ALA A 83 -2.27 19.83 -27.00
N GLU A 84 -2.31 21.11 -26.62
CA GLU A 84 -1.19 21.82 -25.96
C GLU A 84 -0.80 21.11 -24.65
N ALA A 85 -1.79 20.81 -23.79
CA ALA A 85 -1.51 20.13 -22.53
C ALA A 85 -0.95 18.71 -22.71
N ARG A 86 -1.35 17.98 -23.76
CA ARG A 86 -0.79 16.66 -24.10
C ARG A 86 0.66 16.78 -24.57
N ALA A 87 0.97 17.79 -25.38
CA ALA A 87 2.33 18.05 -25.85
C ALA A 87 3.27 18.48 -24.72
N ASP A 88 2.76 19.27 -23.77
CA ASP A 88 3.52 19.79 -22.62
C ASP A 88 3.69 18.78 -21.48
N ALA A 89 2.88 17.72 -21.46
CA ALA A 89 2.90 16.70 -20.41
C ALA A 89 4.13 15.80 -20.54
N PHE A 90 4.76 15.51 -19.41
CA PHE A 90 5.78 14.49 -19.36
C PHE A 90 5.15 13.09 -19.50
N THR A 91 5.40 12.41 -20.61
CA THR A 91 4.79 11.11 -20.97
C THR A 91 5.78 9.94 -21.01
N ASP A 92 7.04 10.18 -20.69
CA ASP A 92 8.07 9.14 -20.71
C ASP A 92 7.91 8.20 -19.50
N GLU A 93 7.37 7.01 -19.78
CA GLU A 93 7.09 5.99 -18.77
C GLU A 93 8.31 5.12 -18.40
N ALA A 94 9.52 5.43 -18.90
CA ALA A 94 10.73 4.74 -18.45
C ALA A 94 10.94 4.99 -16.93
N PRO A 95 11.00 3.94 -16.09
CA PRO A 95 10.92 4.08 -14.63
C PRO A 95 11.92 5.08 -14.04
N GLU A 96 13.18 5.03 -14.48
CA GLU A 96 14.26 5.89 -13.99
C GLU A 96 14.07 7.36 -14.40
N ARG A 97 13.65 7.61 -15.66
CA ARG A 97 13.45 8.96 -16.18
C ARG A 97 12.20 9.60 -15.58
N ALA A 98 11.13 8.83 -15.45
CA ALA A 98 9.94 9.24 -14.71
C ALA A 98 10.27 9.58 -13.26
N PHE A 99 11.01 8.71 -12.57
CA PHE A 99 11.44 8.97 -11.20
C PHE A 99 12.27 10.25 -11.08
N ALA A 100 13.27 10.44 -11.95
CA ALA A 100 14.08 11.65 -11.97
C ALA A 100 13.26 12.93 -12.20
N HIS A 101 12.25 12.86 -13.07
CA HIS A 101 11.35 13.98 -13.36
C HIS A 101 10.46 14.35 -12.17
N PHE A 102 9.81 13.37 -11.53
CA PHE A 102 8.82 13.63 -10.49
C PHE A 102 9.39 13.74 -9.08
N ARG A 103 10.61 13.24 -8.82
CA ARG A 103 11.29 13.35 -7.52
C ARG A 103 11.27 14.78 -6.92
N PRO A 104 11.70 15.84 -7.63
CA PRO A 104 11.71 17.20 -7.06
C PRO A 104 10.31 17.74 -6.75
N LEU A 105 9.25 17.18 -7.35
CA LEU A 105 7.86 17.52 -7.02
C LEU A 105 7.41 16.75 -5.78
N ALA A 106 7.73 15.46 -5.69
CA ALA A 106 7.44 14.63 -4.53
C ALA A 106 8.12 15.15 -3.25
N GLU A 107 9.38 15.58 -3.33
CA GLU A 107 10.13 16.11 -2.18
C GLU A 107 9.50 17.38 -1.58
N ARG A 108 8.62 18.08 -2.32
CA ARG A 108 7.86 19.24 -1.82
C ARG A 108 6.63 18.85 -1.01
N VAL A 109 6.16 17.61 -1.12
CA VAL A 109 5.03 17.10 -0.34
C VAL A 109 5.47 17.00 1.13
N PRO A 110 4.75 17.62 2.09
CA PRO A 110 5.10 17.53 3.49
C PRO A 110 5.19 16.09 3.98
N ALA A 111 6.27 15.74 4.68
CA ALA A 111 6.45 14.40 5.25
C ALA A 111 5.69 14.19 6.57
N ALA A 112 5.22 15.28 7.20
CA ALA A 112 4.40 15.23 8.41
C ALA A 112 3.04 14.58 8.09
N ASP A 113 2.62 13.62 8.93
CA ASP A 113 1.35 12.90 8.82
C ASP A 113 1.11 12.18 7.48
N LEU A 114 2.17 11.96 6.70
CA LEU A 114 2.11 11.32 5.40
C LEU A 114 1.70 9.85 5.56
N PRO A 115 0.58 9.39 4.98
CA PRO A 115 0.13 8.01 5.12
C PRO A 115 1.15 7.05 4.49
N VAL A 116 1.32 5.89 5.11
CA VAL A 116 2.18 4.84 4.56
C VAL A 116 1.51 4.27 3.32
N PHE A 117 2.23 4.22 2.20
CA PHE A 117 1.74 3.58 1.00
C PHE A 117 1.70 2.06 1.18
N THR A 118 0.52 1.47 0.96
CA THR A 118 0.25 0.03 1.04
C THR A 118 -0.36 -0.52 -0.26
N GLY A 119 -0.37 0.26 -1.34
CA GLY A 119 -0.99 -0.12 -2.61
C GLY A 119 -0.05 -0.86 -3.55
N GLN A 120 -0.57 -1.24 -4.72
CA GLN A 120 0.20 -1.81 -5.83
C GLN A 120 0.31 -0.79 -6.97
N PRO A 121 1.51 -0.24 -7.28
CA PRO A 121 1.67 0.77 -8.32
C PRO A 121 1.20 0.31 -9.70
N LEU A 122 1.46 -0.94 -10.09
CA LEU A 122 1.02 -1.47 -11.38
C LEU A 122 -0.51 -1.58 -11.50
N LEU A 123 -1.21 -1.92 -10.41
CA LEU A 123 -2.68 -1.86 -10.37
C LEU A 123 -3.17 -0.42 -10.55
N MET A 124 -2.55 0.52 -9.84
CA MET A 124 -2.88 1.94 -9.97
C MET A 124 -2.65 2.43 -11.40
N ARG A 125 -1.61 1.96 -12.10
CA ARG A 125 -1.34 2.31 -13.50
C ARG A 125 -2.46 1.83 -14.42
N ALA A 126 -2.90 0.58 -14.25
CA ALA A 126 -4.02 0.03 -15.02
C ALA A 126 -5.30 0.86 -14.80
N ASN A 127 -5.62 1.18 -13.55
CA ASN A 127 -6.78 2.00 -13.20
C ASN A 127 -6.67 3.44 -13.72
N VAL A 128 -5.48 4.05 -13.68
CA VAL A 128 -5.22 5.38 -14.24
C VAL A 128 -5.44 5.40 -15.75
N ARG A 129 -4.93 4.39 -16.48
CA ARG A 129 -5.12 4.30 -17.93
C ARG A 129 -6.59 4.14 -18.28
N ALA A 130 -7.29 3.21 -17.64
CA ALA A 130 -8.72 3.02 -17.82
C ALA A 130 -9.52 4.31 -17.51
N ALA A 131 -9.15 5.04 -16.45
CA ALA A 131 -9.78 6.31 -16.10
C ALA A 131 -9.53 7.41 -17.13
N LEU A 132 -8.31 7.51 -17.69
CA LEU A 132 -7.97 8.46 -18.75
C LEU A 132 -8.72 8.15 -20.05
N ASP A 133 -8.76 6.88 -20.44
CA ASP A 133 -9.48 6.44 -21.65
C ASP A 133 -10.98 6.72 -21.53
N ALA A 134 -11.57 6.47 -20.36
CA ALA A 134 -12.97 6.78 -20.09
C ALA A 134 -13.27 8.29 -20.04
N LEU A 135 -12.31 9.11 -19.59
CA LEU A 135 -12.46 10.56 -19.53
C LEU A 135 -12.27 11.25 -20.90
N ASP A 136 -11.45 10.69 -21.79
CA ASP A 136 -11.08 11.28 -23.08
C ASP A 136 -12.25 11.88 -23.88
N PRO A 137 -13.37 11.15 -24.14
CA PRO A 137 -14.50 11.70 -24.90
C PRO A 137 -15.21 12.87 -24.20
N HIS A 138 -14.96 13.07 -22.91
CA HIS A 138 -15.61 14.09 -22.08
C HIS A 138 -14.69 15.28 -21.74
N LEU A 139 -13.41 15.23 -22.14
CA LEU A 139 -12.45 16.30 -21.91
C LEU A 139 -12.89 17.66 -22.48
N PRO A 140 -13.44 17.78 -23.71
CA PRO A 140 -13.85 19.07 -24.24
C PRO A 140 -14.93 19.75 -23.37
N ALA A 141 -15.86 18.97 -22.83
CA ALA A 141 -16.89 19.46 -21.93
C ALA A 141 -16.29 19.92 -20.59
N ALA A 142 -15.38 19.13 -20.00
CA ALA A 142 -14.68 19.49 -18.76
C ALA A 142 -13.87 20.79 -18.91
N VAL A 143 -13.12 20.92 -20.00
CA VAL A 143 -12.24 22.08 -20.28
C VAL A 143 -13.05 23.34 -20.52
N SER A 144 -14.19 23.22 -21.20
CA SER A 144 -15.10 24.36 -21.43
C SER A 144 -15.71 24.89 -20.12
N ALA A 145 -15.98 23.99 -19.17
CA ALA A 145 -16.61 24.33 -17.90
C ALA A 145 -15.61 24.81 -16.83
N LEU A 146 -14.35 24.35 -16.88
CA LEU A 146 -13.32 24.66 -15.89
C LEU A 146 -12.43 25.82 -16.31
N ARG A 147 -12.20 26.73 -15.37
CA ARG A 147 -11.26 27.84 -15.58
C ARG A 147 -9.80 27.38 -15.66
N GLU A 148 -9.44 26.37 -14.87
CA GLU A 148 -8.09 25.82 -14.76
C GLU A 148 -8.18 24.28 -14.64
N PRO A 149 -8.32 23.55 -15.76
CA PRO A 149 -8.58 22.11 -15.77
C PRO A 149 -7.39 21.21 -15.39
N ARG A 150 -6.21 21.77 -15.04
CA ARG A 150 -5.02 21.01 -14.60
C ARG A 150 -4.62 19.84 -15.53
N LEU A 151 -4.92 19.94 -16.83
CA LEU A 151 -4.78 18.86 -17.82
C LEU A 151 -3.38 18.24 -17.86
N LYS A 152 -2.34 19.08 -17.82
CA LYS A 152 -0.95 18.62 -17.83
C LYS A 152 -0.68 17.62 -16.70
N GLU A 153 -1.12 17.95 -15.48
CA GLU A 153 -0.90 17.11 -14.30
C GLU A 153 -1.64 15.77 -14.43
N VAL A 154 -2.82 15.78 -15.06
CA VAL A 154 -3.64 14.59 -15.33
C VAL A 154 -3.01 13.70 -16.40
N PHE A 155 -2.49 14.28 -17.50
CA PHE A 155 -1.82 13.52 -18.56
C PHE A 155 -0.46 12.94 -18.13
N GLU A 156 0.17 13.53 -17.12
CA GLU A 156 1.40 13.02 -16.51
C GLU A 156 1.18 11.82 -15.57
N LEU A 157 -0.07 11.49 -15.21
CA LEU A 157 -0.38 10.43 -14.25
C LEU A 157 0.26 9.06 -14.58
N PRO A 158 0.24 8.55 -15.82
CA PRO A 158 0.85 7.27 -16.14
C PRO A 158 2.36 7.24 -15.84
N ALA A 159 3.08 8.29 -16.24
CA ALA A 159 4.51 8.43 -15.97
C ALA A 159 4.78 8.61 -14.47
N LEU A 160 3.95 9.37 -13.76
CA LEU A 160 4.07 9.51 -12.31
C LEU A 160 3.85 8.18 -11.56
N VAL A 161 2.94 7.33 -12.02
CA VAL A 161 2.77 5.99 -11.43
C VAL A 161 4.00 5.11 -11.69
N MET A 162 4.67 5.25 -12.84
CA MET A 162 5.95 4.56 -13.08
C MET A 162 7.08 5.06 -12.16
N ALA A 163 7.10 6.35 -11.82
CA ALA A 163 8.01 6.87 -10.80
C ALA A 163 7.72 6.27 -9.41
N LEU A 164 6.44 6.12 -9.05
CA LEU A 164 6.04 5.46 -7.81
C LEU A 164 6.45 3.98 -7.79
N ASP A 165 6.25 3.25 -8.89
CA ASP A 165 6.66 1.85 -9.03
C ASP A 165 8.17 1.68 -8.82
N PHE A 166 8.97 2.51 -9.51
CA PHE A 166 10.42 2.55 -9.33
C PHE A 166 10.82 2.86 -7.88
N SER A 167 10.17 3.84 -7.25
CA SER A 167 10.44 4.19 -5.86
C SER A 167 10.04 3.09 -4.89
N ALA A 168 8.94 2.37 -5.17
CA ALA A 168 8.47 1.27 -4.32
C ALA A 168 9.44 0.09 -4.35
N ALA A 169 10.01 -0.22 -5.52
CA ALA A 169 11.01 -1.28 -5.68
C ALA A 169 12.34 -0.99 -4.94
N ARG A 170 12.64 0.28 -4.67
CA ARG A 170 13.85 0.70 -3.95
C ARG A 170 13.71 0.63 -2.43
N VAL A 171 12.49 0.65 -1.90
CA VAL A 171 12.30 0.52 -0.45
C VAL A 171 12.72 -0.90 -0.06
N PRO A 172 13.69 -1.07 0.86
CA PRO A 172 14.10 -2.40 1.31
C PRO A 172 12.87 -3.21 1.71
N VAL A 173 12.80 -4.45 1.22
CA VAL A 173 11.68 -5.38 1.48
C VAL A 173 11.36 -5.32 2.95
N ALA A 174 10.10 -4.99 3.27
CA ALA A 174 9.65 -4.90 4.64
C ALA A 174 10.07 -6.16 5.38
N THR A 175 10.68 -5.99 6.56
CA THR A 175 10.83 -7.07 7.54
C THR A 175 9.52 -7.87 7.57
N LEU A 176 9.59 -9.19 7.41
CA LEU A 176 8.44 -10.09 7.40
C LEU A 176 7.47 -9.66 8.49
N SER A 177 6.21 -9.44 8.10
CA SER A 177 5.19 -9.07 9.09
C SER A 177 5.03 -10.21 10.09
N ALA A 178 4.47 -9.92 11.27
CA ALA A 178 4.18 -10.98 12.24
C ALA A 178 3.31 -12.10 11.63
N GLY A 179 2.37 -11.74 10.75
CA GLY A 179 1.54 -12.69 10.03
C GLY A 179 2.28 -13.50 8.97
N ASP A 180 3.27 -12.93 8.29
CA ASP A 180 4.10 -13.67 7.33
C ASP A 180 5.04 -14.65 8.06
N ILE A 181 5.61 -14.22 9.20
CA ILE A 181 6.39 -15.09 10.09
C ILE A 181 5.53 -16.28 10.54
N ASP A 182 4.30 -16.02 11.01
CA ASP A 182 3.41 -17.08 11.49
C ASP A 182 2.97 -18.01 10.35
N ARG A 183 2.76 -17.50 9.14
CA ARG A 183 2.45 -18.31 7.95
C ARG A 183 3.60 -19.23 7.59
N MET A 184 4.82 -18.71 7.52
CA MET A 184 6.02 -19.50 7.20
C MET A 184 6.30 -20.56 8.27
N LEU A 185 6.09 -20.24 9.55
CA LEU A 185 6.20 -21.22 10.64
C LEU A 185 5.12 -22.30 10.53
N ALA A 186 3.88 -21.93 10.18
CA ALA A 186 2.78 -22.87 10.00
C ALA A 186 3.01 -23.81 8.80
N GLU A 187 3.61 -23.30 7.72
CA GLU A 187 3.95 -24.07 6.52
C GLU A 187 5.00 -25.16 6.81
N GLY A 188 6.07 -24.82 7.53
CA GLY A 188 7.13 -25.78 7.86
C GLY A 188 6.82 -26.69 9.05
N ALA A 189 5.85 -26.35 9.90
CA ALA A 189 5.57 -27.08 11.14
C ALA A 189 5.21 -28.57 10.94
N PRO A 190 4.34 -28.96 9.99
CA PRO A 190 4.04 -30.37 9.75
C PRO A 190 5.28 -31.19 9.35
N TRP A 191 6.14 -30.61 8.51
CA TRP A 191 7.37 -31.26 8.07
C TRP A 191 8.38 -31.39 9.19
N ARG A 192 8.52 -30.36 10.04
CA ARG A 192 9.35 -30.42 11.26
C ARG A 192 8.93 -31.58 12.16
N GLU A 193 7.65 -31.70 12.48
CA GLU A 193 7.18 -32.75 13.39
C GLU A 193 7.40 -34.15 12.82
N LEU A 194 7.11 -34.33 11.53
CA LEU A 194 7.27 -35.62 10.86
C LEU A 194 8.75 -36.03 10.77
N MET A 195 9.62 -35.10 10.39
CA MET A 195 11.07 -35.34 10.31
C MET A 195 11.68 -35.59 11.68
N LEU A 196 11.30 -34.85 12.71
CA LEU A 196 11.78 -35.09 14.07
C LEU A 196 11.38 -36.46 14.59
N THR A 197 10.12 -36.84 14.40
CA THR A 197 9.63 -38.16 14.82
C THR A 197 10.42 -39.29 14.15
N TYR A 198 10.71 -39.16 12.85
CA TYR A 198 11.57 -40.11 12.15
C TYR A 198 12.99 -40.12 12.72
N LEU A 199 13.62 -38.97 12.91
CA LEU A 199 15.01 -38.88 13.41
C LEU A 199 15.15 -39.41 14.85
N GLU A 200 14.10 -39.32 15.67
CA GLU A 200 14.08 -39.95 16.99
C GLU A 200 14.12 -41.47 16.90
N VAL A 201 13.37 -42.06 15.97
CA VAL A 201 13.44 -43.50 15.70
C VAL A 201 14.82 -43.85 15.17
N ALA A 202 15.30 -43.14 14.14
CA ALA A 202 16.59 -43.39 13.50
C ALA A 202 17.79 -43.25 14.47
N SER A 203 17.67 -42.40 15.48
CA SER A 203 18.69 -42.19 16.52
C SER A 203 18.58 -43.14 17.72
N HIS A 204 17.59 -44.03 17.74
CA HIS A 204 17.46 -45.04 18.78
C HIS A 204 18.72 -45.92 18.86
N PRO A 205 19.22 -46.31 20.05
CA PRO A 205 20.46 -47.07 20.19
C PRO A 205 20.52 -48.39 19.40
N LEU A 206 19.36 -48.99 19.11
CA LEU A 206 19.26 -50.20 18.29
C LEU A 206 19.45 -49.94 16.79
N LEU A 207 19.17 -48.73 16.30
CA LEU A 207 19.35 -48.34 14.89
C LEU A 207 20.66 -47.57 14.68
N GLY A 208 20.99 -46.66 15.61
CA GLY A 208 22.27 -45.98 15.68
C GLY A 208 22.64 -45.15 14.44
N LEU A 209 21.66 -44.68 13.66
CA LEU A 209 21.93 -44.03 12.37
C LEU A 209 22.46 -42.60 12.51
N LEU A 210 22.18 -41.94 13.64
CA LEU A 210 22.66 -40.60 13.96
C LEU A 210 22.68 -40.35 15.48
N PRO A 211 23.42 -39.35 15.97
CA PRO A 211 23.52 -39.06 17.40
C PRO A 211 22.20 -38.60 18.02
N ARG A 212 21.71 -39.36 19.02
CA ARG A 212 20.47 -39.05 19.75
C ARG A 212 20.47 -37.67 20.40
N GLU A 213 21.60 -37.26 20.97
CA GLU A 213 21.75 -35.96 21.62
C GLU A 213 21.50 -34.79 20.66
N ARG A 214 21.87 -34.93 19.39
CA ARG A 214 21.62 -33.90 18.38
C ARG A 214 20.16 -33.79 18.02
N VAL A 215 19.45 -34.92 17.90
CA VAL A 215 18.01 -34.93 17.64
C VAL A 215 17.25 -34.34 18.83
N ALA A 216 17.63 -34.72 20.05
CA ALA A 216 17.04 -34.19 21.28
C ALA A 216 17.24 -32.67 21.43
N ALA A 217 18.44 -32.16 21.06
CA ALA A 217 18.73 -30.73 21.09
C ALA A 217 17.82 -29.92 20.14
N VAL A 218 17.50 -30.46 18.96
CA VAL A 218 16.55 -29.82 18.02
C VAL A 218 15.13 -29.84 18.60
N ARG A 219 14.70 -30.94 19.25
CA ARG A 219 13.34 -31.02 19.82
C ARG A 219 13.11 -30.14 21.05
N ALA A 220 14.13 -29.84 21.84
CA ALA A 220 14.00 -29.08 23.08
C ALA A 220 13.51 -27.62 22.89
N GLY A 221 13.62 -27.08 21.67
CA GLY A 221 13.21 -25.72 21.34
C GLY A 221 11.69 -25.48 21.34
N ALA A 222 11.23 -24.41 21.99
CA ALA A 222 9.80 -24.09 22.12
C ALA A 222 9.42 -22.72 21.51
N GLY A 223 10.38 -21.85 21.22
CA GLY A 223 10.16 -20.51 20.68
C GLY A 223 10.07 -20.43 19.16
N LYS A 224 9.57 -19.30 18.62
CA LYS A 224 9.55 -19.02 17.16
C LYS A 224 10.95 -19.08 16.54
N LEU A 225 11.95 -18.55 17.25
CA LEU A 225 13.34 -18.58 16.82
C LEU A 225 13.91 -20.00 16.86
N ASP A 226 13.50 -20.81 17.84
CA ASP A 226 13.94 -22.20 17.92
C ASP A 226 13.34 -23.01 16.77
N LYS A 227 12.04 -22.87 16.49
CA LYS A 227 11.41 -23.48 15.32
C LYS A 227 12.07 -23.07 14.00
N ALA A 228 12.44 -21.80 13.86
CA ALA A 228 13.18 -21.31 12.70
C ALA A 228 14.57 -21.96 12.58
N ARG A 229 15.27 -22.15 13.71
CA ARG A 229 16.56 -22.86 13.75
C ARG A 229 16.40 -24.34 13.44
N ASP A 230 15.31 -24.97 13.88
CA ASP A 230 15.02 -26.37 13.58
C ASP A 230 14.81 -26.58 12.08
N PHE A 231 14.17 -25.62 11.39
CA PHE A 231 14.00 -25.66 9.93
C PHE A 231 15.36 -25.61 9.19
N VAL A 232 16.41 -25.08 9.80
CA VAL A 232 17.78 -25.14 9.27
C VAL A 232 18.49 -26.41 9.71
N ALA A 233 18.34 -26.80 10.98
CA ALA A 233 19.04 -27.93 11.58
C ALA A 233 18.58 -29.28 11.00
N LEU A 234 17.29 -29.44 10.69
CA LEU A 234 16.73 -30.69 10.17
C LEU A 234 17.30 -31.05 8.80
N PRO A 235 17.21 -30.21 7.75
CA PRO A 235 17.90 -30.47 6.48
C PRO A 235 19.40 -30.68 6.66
N GLY A 236 20.04 -29.93 7.57
CA GLY A 236 21.45 -30.10 7.91
C GLY A 236 21.78 -31.50 8.43
N LEU A 237 20.94 -32.07 9.32
CA LEU A 237 21.11 -33.44 9.82
C LEU A 237 20.92 -34.48 8.72
N PHE A 238 19.95 -34.31 7.82
CA PHE A 238 19.78 -35.21 6.68
C PHE A 238 20.98 -35.15 5.72
N ALA A 239 21.52 -33.96 5.46
CA ALA A 239 22.69 -33.79 4.61
C ALA A 239 23.96 -34.39 5.25
N GLU A 240 24.18 -34.12 6.54
CA GLU A 240 25.37 -34.60 7.26
C GLU A 240 25.39 -36.12 7.42
N PHE A 241 24.24 -36.73 7.71
CA PHE A 241 24.10 -38.18 7.87
C PHE A 241 23.52 -38.87 6.62
N ALA A 242 23.65 -38.25 5.45
CA ALA A 242 23.06 -38.75 4.20
C ALA A 242 23.46 -40.20 3.89
N GLY A 243 24.73 -40.58 4.13
CA GLY A 243 25.19 -41.95 3.93
C GLY A 243 24.51 -42.97 4.84
N ALA A 244 24.25 -42.61 6.10
CA ALA A 244 23.59 -43.50 7.06
C ALA A 244 22.07 -43.61 6.82
N LEU A 245 21.47 -42.54 6.29
CA LEU A 245 20.03 -42.38 6.07
C LEU A 245 19.59 -42.70 4.62
N ALA A 246 20.53 -42.92 3.70
CA ALA A 246 20.25 -43.20 2.29
C ALA A 246 19.25 -44.36 2.12
N GLY A 247 18.15 -44.08 1.41
CA GLY A 247 17.08 -45.05 1.16
C GLY A 247 16.26 -45.47 2.39
N LYS A 248 16.47 -44.85 3.55
CA LYS A 248 15.79 -45.21 4.81
C LYS A 248 14.78 -44.17 5.28
N HIS A 249 14.72 -42.99 4.67
CA HIS A 249 13.75 -41.95 5.00
C HIS A 249 12.76 -41.72 3.85
N PRO A 250 11.49 -41.42 4.14
CA PRO A 250 10.48 -41.19 3.12
C PRO A 250 10.42 -39.74 2.62
N PHE A 251 11.32 -38.86 3.09
CA PHE A 251 11.24 -37.41 2.81
C PHE A 251 11.73 -37.03 1.41
N PRO A 252 10.88 -36.34 0.62
CA PRO A 252 11.29 -35.76 -0.66
C PRO A 252 12.33 -34.64 -0.50
N ALA A 253 13.22 -34.49 -1.49
CA ALA A 253 14.24 -33.46 -1.49
C ALA A 253 13.66 -32.03 -1.47
N ASP A 254 12.57 -31.79 -2.21
CA ASP A 254 11.91 -30.47 -2.26
C ASP A 254 11.37 -30.02 -0.89
N LYS A 255 11.06 -30.95 0.01
CA LYS A 255 10.60 -30.64 1.37
C LYS A 255 11.75 -30.31 2.32
N LEU A 256 12.92 -30.91 2.10
CA LEU A 256 14.15 -30.54 2.81
C LEU A 256 14.61 -29.15 2.36
N ASP A 257 14.55 -28.86 1.05
CA ASP A 257 14.87 -27.55 0.48
C ASP A 257 13.89 -26.46 0.93
N LEU A 258 12.59 -26.80 1.00
CA LEU A 258 11.57 -25.91 1.55
C LEU A 258 11.90 -25.51 2.99
N LEU A 259 12.18 -26.47 3.87
CA LEU A 259 12.55 -26.17 5.27
C LEU A 259 13.82 -25.34 5.35
N ALA A 260 14.85 -25.67 4.57
CA ALA A 260 16.09 -24.89 4.56
C ALA A 260 15.84 -23.43 4.14
N THR A 261 15.00 -23.22 3.13
CA THR A 261 14.61 -21.89 2.63
C THR A 261 13.81 -21.11 3.67
N LEU A 262 12.77 -21.72 4.25
CA LEU A 262 11.95 -21.10 5.29
C LEU A 262 12.79 -20.77 6.53
N GLY A 263 13.63 -21.70 6.98
CA GLY A 263 14.51 -21.53 8.13
C GLY A 263 15.52 -20.40 7.93
N GLY A 264 16.18 -20.35 6.76
CA GLY A 264 17.12 -19.27 6.42
C GLY A 264 16.47 -17.90 6.46
N ALA A 265 15.28 -17.77 5.87
CA ALA A 265 14.52 -16.52 5.90
C ALA A 265 14.03 -16.14 7.31
N LEU A 266 13.56 -17.11 8.10
CA LEU A 266 13.04 -16.88 9.45
C LEU A 266 14.14 -16.55 10.46
N VAL A 267 15.29 -17.23 10.44
CA VAL A 267 16.39 -16.98 11.39
C VAL A 267 16.93 -15.55 11.27
N GLN A 268 16.91 -14.96 10.06
CA GLN A 268 17.33 -13.59 9.84
C GLN A 268 16.32 -12.54 10.36
N GLN A 269 15.04 -12.91 10.49
CA GLN A 269 13.96 -11.94 10.68
C GLN A 269 13.17 -12.13 11.98
N VAL A 270 13.18 -13.33 12.56
CA VAL A 270 12.56 -13.61 13.87
C VAL A 270 13.43 -12.98 14.96
N ARG A 271 12.89 -11.96 15.62
CA ARG A 271 13.55 -11.34 16.78
C ARG A 271 13.61 -12.30 17.97
N PRO A 272 14.70 -12.29 18.76
CA PRO A 272 14.72 -12.93 20.07
C PRO A 272 13.60 -12.31 20.94
N GLY A 273 12.85 -13.15 21.67
CA GLY A 273 11.62 -12.74 22.37
C GLY A 273 11.75 -11.59 23.39
N ASN A 274 12.98 -11.21 23.76
CA ASN A 274 13.28 -10.15 24.71
C ASN A 274 13.86 -8.87 24.07
N ALA A 275 13.96 -8.82 22.73
CA ALA A 275 14.45 -7.62 22.05
C ALA A 275 13.39 -6.52 22.09
N VAL A 276 13.77 -5.35 22.64
CA VAL A 276 12.92 -4.15 22.60
C VAL A 276 12.49 -3.89 21.16
N ALA A 277 11.18 -3.79 20.93
CA ALA A 277 10.66 -3.49 19.62
C ALA A 277 11.15 -2.09 19.20
N ALA A 278 12.19 -2.03 18.37
CA ALA A 278 12.58 -0.78 17.76
C ALA A 278 11.41 -0.30 16.90
N VAL A 279 10.87 0.89 17.23
CA VAL A 279 9.89 1.57 16.40
C VAL A 279 10.54 1.75 15.02
N PRO A 280 10.00 1.17 13.95
CA PRO A 280 10.61 1.27 12.63
C PRO A 280 10.61 2.75 12.23
N LYS A 281 11.79 3.36 12.24
CA LYS A 281 11.98 4.71 11.69
C LYS A 281 11.81 4.60 10.17
N ARG A 282 10.96 5.46 9.61
CA ARG A 282 10.80 5.55 8.15
C ARG A 282 12.14 5.93 7.53
N THR A 283 12.57 5.19 6.52
CA THR A 283 13.76 5.50 5.74
C THR A 283 13.48 6.66 4.79
N GLY A 284 14.52 7.36 4.31
CA GLY A 284 14.33 8.40 3.30
C GLY A 284 13.63 7.87 2.04
N GLU A 285 13.91 6.62 1.66
CA GLU A 285 13.27 5.97 0.51
C GLU A 285 11.79 5.65 0.77
N SER A 286 11.41 5.25 1.99
CA SER A 286 9.99 5.02 2.29
C SER A 286 9.20 6.32 2.37
N ILE A 287 9.79 7.40 2.88
CA ILE A 287 9.19 8.73 2.85
C ILE A 287 8.98 9.18 1.40
N LEU A 288 9.99 9.06 0.54
CA LEU A 288 9.90 9.48 -0.86
C LEU A 288 8.84 8.69 -1.65
N ARG A 289 8.75 7.37 -1.44
CA ARG A 289 7.68 6.54 -2.01
C ARG A 289 6.31 7.05 -1.59
N ASP A 290 6.15 7.35 -0.31
CA ASP A 290 4.87 7.80 0.23
C ASP A 290 4.52 9.22 -0.27
N GLN A 291 5.51 10.07 -0.53
CA GLN A 291 5.33 11.40 -1.12
C GLN A 291 4.88 11.28 -2.59
N LEU A 292 5.50 10.37 -3.36
CA LEU A 292 5.07 10.05 -4.72
C LEU A 292 3.65 9.49 -4.73
N ALA A 293 3.30 8.62 -3.78
CA ALA A 293 1.95 8.07 -3.66
C ALA A 293 0.91 9.14 -3.35
N ALA A 294 1.25 10.12 -2.51
CA ALA A 294 0.38 11.28 -2.25
C ALA A 294 0.21 12.15 -3.49
N LEU A 295 1.28 12.39 -4.25
CA LEU A 295 1.22 13.15 -5.50
C LEU A 295 0.36 12.45 -6.57
N VAL A 296 0.41 11.12 -6.65
CA VAL A 296 -0.49 10.34 -7.51
C VAL A 296 -1.94 10.53 -7.09
N ALA A 297 -2.23 10.42 -5.79
CA ALA A 297 -3.60 10.59 -5.28
C ALA A 297 -4.14 11.99 -5.59
N GLU A 298 -3.36 13.05 -5.34
CA GLU A 298 -3.74 14.44 -5.64
C GLU A 298 -4.09 14.63 -7.12
N ARG A 299 -3.23 14.14 -8.03
CA ARG A 299 -3.48 14.29 -9.46
C ARG A 299 -4.62 13.41 -9.97
N TYR A 300 -4.87 12.29 -9.31
CA TYR A 300 -6.03 11.47 -9.58
C TYR A 300 -7.32 12.17 -9.14
N ASP A 301 -7.30 12.92 -8.03
CA ASP A 301 -8.43 13.78 -7.63
C ASP A 301 -8.70 14.85 -8.70
N HIS A 302 -7.67 15.41 -9.35
CA HIS A 302 -7.85 16.33 -10.48
C HIS A 302 -8.57 15.66 -11.67
N LEU A 303 -8.24 14.40 -11.97
CA LEU A 303 -8.93 13.59 -12.98
C LEU A 303 -10.41 13.40 -12.60
N GLN A 304 -10.68 13.06 -11.34
CA GLN A 304 -12.06 12.92 -10.85
C GLN A 304 -12.85 14.23 -10.91
N VAL A 305 -12.23 15.37 -10.64
CA VAL A 305 -12.86 16.70 -10.80
C VAL A 305 -13.22 16.95 -12.26
N LEU A 306 -12.35 16.63 -13.21
CA LEU A 306 -12.65 16.76 -14.65
C LEU A 306 -13.88 15.94 -15.04
N ALA A 307 -13.92 14.67 -14.63
CA ALA A 307 -15.05 13.78 -14.91
C ALA A 307 -16.34 14.28 -14.24
N ALA A 308 -16.28 14.69 -12.97
CA ALA A 308 -17.42 15.16 -12.22
C ALA A 308 -18.02 16.44 -12.82
N VAL A 309 -17.19 17.33 -13.38
CA VAL A 309 -17.66 18.54 -14.06
C VAL A 309 -18.27 18.21 -15.42
N ALA A 310 -17.71 17.28 -16.19
CA ALA A 310 -18.24 16.92 -17.50
C ALA A 310 -19.54 16.09 -17.44
N LEU A 311 -19.63 15.18 -16.47
CA LEU A 311 -20.68 14.15 -16.41
C LEU A 311 -21.63 14.30 -15.22
N GLY A 312 -21.26 15.10 -14.23
CA GLY A 312 -21.86 15.07 -12.90
C GLY A 312 -21.26 13.97 -12.02
N LYS A 313 -21.19 14.24 -10.71
CA LYS A 313 -20.49 13.39 -9.73
C LYS A 313 -20.88 11.90 -9.78
N ARG A 314 -22.18 11.58 -9.81
CA ARG A 314 -22.65 10.17 -9.78
C ARG A 314 -22.15 9.37 -10.98
N LYS A 315 -22.25 9.95 -12.19
CA LYS A 315 -21.79 9.30 -13.42
C LYS A 315 -20.26 9.18 -13.45
N ALA A 316 -19.54 10.17 -12.91
CA ALA A 316 -18.10 10.10 -12.77
C ALA A 316 -17.66 8.96 -11.83
N ASP A 317 -18.33 8.81 -10.69
CA ASP A 317 -18.05 7.73 -9.72
C ASP A 317 -18.36 6.33 -10.30
N GLU A 318 -19.34 6.21 -11.18
CA GLU A 318 -19.67 4.96 -11.91
C GLU A 318 -18.67 4.65 -13.03
N LEU A 319 -18.17 5.69 -13.71
CA LEU A 319 -17.30 5.56 -14.86
C LEU A 319 -15.83 5.31 -14.48
N LEU A 320 -15.36 5.96 -13.41
CA LEU A 320 -13.94 5.93 -13.05
C LEU A 320 -13.64 4.81 -12.05
N PRO A 321 -12.67 3.92 -12.33
CA PRO A 321 -12.26 2.90 -11.38
C PRO A 321 -11.63 3.55 -10.14
N ALA A 322 -11.94 3.07 -8.94
CA ALA A 322 -11.24 3.57 -7.76
C ALA A 322 -9.73 3.28 -7.86
N LEU A 323 -8.89 4.29 -7.63
CA LEU A 323 -7.44 4.25 -7.86
C LEU A 323 -6.74 2.98 -7.34
N ARG A 324 -7.13 2.51 -6.15
CA ARG A 324 -6.53 1.36 -5.47
C ARG A 324 -7.39 0.10 -5.45
N ALA A 325 -8.59 0.14 -6.03
CA ALA A 325 -9.46 -1.04 -6.02
C ALA A 325 -8.96 -2.05 -7.06
N ALA A 326 -8.82 -3.29 -6.64
CA ALA A 326 -8.85 -4.41 -7.57
C ALA A 326 -10.33 -4.69 -7.88
N VAL A 327 -10.65 -4.87 -9.16
CA VAL A 327 -11.93 -5.52 -9.49
C VAL A 327 -11.85 -6.90 -8.90
N ALA A 328 -12.71 -7.19 -7.91
CA ALA A 328 -12.93 -8.58 -7.51
C ALA A 328 -13.41 -9.29 -8.77
N LEU A 329 -12.56 -10.13 -9.36
CA LEU A 329 -13.02 -11.19 -10.25
C LEU A 329 -13.95 -12.04 -9.40
N GLY A 330 -15.23 -11.70 -9.46
CA GLY A 330 -16.28 -12.48 -8.85
C GLY A 330 -16.14 -13.89 -9.38
N SER A 331 -15.92 -14.83 -8.47
CA SER A 331 -16.36 -16.20 -8.66
C SER A 331 -17.88 -16.16 -8.87
N ASN A 332 -18.32 -15.95 -10.10
CA ASN A 332 -19.68 -16.25 -10.53
C ASN A 332 -19.71 -16.38 -12.05
N GLY A 333 -19.92 -17.62 -12.47
CA GLY A 333 -19.90 -18.04 -13.87
C GLY A 333 -19.24 -19.39 -14.03
N ALA A 334 -19.55 -20.37 -13.14
CA ALA A 334 -19.58 -21.75 -13.60
C ALA A 334 -20.60 -21.76 -14.75
N ALA A 335 -20.07 -21.65 -15.96
CA ALA A 335 -20.84 -21.87 -17.17
C ALA A 335 -21.37 -23.29 -17.05
N THR A 336 -22.66 -23.42 -16.80
CA THR A 336 -23.45 -24.59 -17.14
C THR A 336 -23.07 -24.97 -18.56
N ALA A 337 -22.44 -26.13 -18.69
CA ALA A 337 -22.12 -26.73 -19.97
C ALA A 337 -23.40 -26.81 -20.80
N PRO A 338 -23.39 -26.39 -22.07
CA PRO A 338 -24.42 -26.81 -22.99
C PRO A 338 -24.19 -28.30 -23.31
N GLU A 339 -24.99 -29.14 -22.69
CA GLU A 339 -25.28 -30.50 -23.14
C GLU A 339 -26.28 -30.37 -24.29
N ASP A 340 -25.77 -30.33 -25.52
CA ASP A 340 -26.36 -30.99 -26.70
C ASP A 340 -25.65 -30.53 -27.98
N ALA A 341 -24.86 -31.42 -28.57
CA ALA A 341 -24.59 -31.44 -30.01
C ALA A 341 -24.22 -32.87 -30.44
N PRO A 342 -24.61 -33.27 -31.66
CA PRO A 342 -25.15 -34.60 -31.92
C PRO A 342 -24.11 -35.64 -32.38
N GLU A 343 -24.44 -36.88 -32.04
CA GLU A 343 -24.24 -38.15 -32.75
C GLU A 343 -23.40 -38.08 -34.04
N SER A 344 -22.14 -38.47 -33.91
CA SER A 344 -21.24 -38.79 -35.02
C SER A 344 -21.71 -40.07 -35.71
N ALA A 345 -22.30 -39.92 -36.89
CA ALA A 345 -22.54 -40.99 -37.84
C ALA A 345 -21.20 -41.56 -38.39
N PRO A 346 -21.10 -42.88 -38.63
CA PRO A 346 -19.88 -43.52 -39.10
C PRO A 346 -19.66 -43.28 -40.60
N ALA A 347 -18.42 -42.93 -40.96
CA ALA A 347 -17.98 -42.82 -42.34
C ALA A 347 -17.94 -44.19 -43.02
N GLU A 348 -18.87 -44.38 -43.94
CA GLU A 348 -18.91 -45.41 -44.96
C GLU A 348 -17.68 -45.31 -45.87
N ALA A 349 -16.95 -46.42 -46.01
CA ALA A 349 -15.93 -46.59 -47.03
C ALA A 349 -16.58 -47.02 -48.35
N PRO A 350 -16.33 -46.36 -49.50
CA PRO A 350 -16.70 -46.91 -50.78
C PRO A 350 -15.62 -47.89 -51.26
N GLY A 351 -16.03 -49.14 -51.44
CA GLY A 351 -15.23 -50.21 -52.03
C GLY A 351 -14.99 -50.05 -53.53
N GLY A 352 -13.93 -50.69 -53.99
CA GLY A 352 -13.60 -50.88 -55.40
C GLY A 352 -12.38 -51.81 -55.56
N ALA A 353 -12.66 -53.11 -55.69
CA ALA A 353 -11.74 -54.19 -56.07
C ALA A 353 -11.39 -54.12 -57.60
N PRO A 354 -10.80 -55.14 -58.25
CA PRO A 354 -9.67 -56.04 -57.95
C PRO A 354 -8.62 -56.07 -59.10
N ALA A 355 -7.43 -56.66 -58.88
CA ALA A 355 -6.56 -57.29 -59.91
C ALA A 355 -5.41 -58.04 -59.18
N GLU A 356 -5.48 -59.37 -59.11
CA GLU A 356 -4.78 -60.34 -59.99
C GLU A 356 -3.34 -60.68 -59.57
N MET A 357 -3.13 -61.98 -59.29
CA MET A 357 -1.99 -62.85 -59.65
C MET A 357 -0.57 -62.39 -59.22
N THR A 358 0.24 -63.18 -58.50
CA THR A 358 0.77 -64.51 -58.89
C THR A 358 1.48 -65.21 -57.70
N ASP A 359 1.60 -66.54 -57.84
CA ASP A 359 2.32 -67.53 -57.01
C ASP A 359 3.78 -67.19 -56.64
N GLY A 360 4.21 -67.81 -55.52
CA GLY A 360 5.60 -68.01 -55.10
C GLY A 360 5.70 -68.85 -53.84
#